data_AF-A0A2S9GLP2-F1
#
_entry.id   AF-A0A2S9GLP2-F1
#
_cell.length_a   1.000
_cell.length_b   1.000
_cell.length_c   1.000
_cell.angle_alpha   90.00
_cell.angle_beta   90.00
_cell.angle_gamma   90.00
#
_symmetry.space_group_name_H-M   'P 1'
#
loop_
_entity.id
_entity.type
_entity.pdbx_description
1 polymer ?
#
loop_
_entity_poly.entity_id
_entity_poly.type
_entity_poly.pdbx_seq_one_letter_code
_entity_poly.pdbx_strand_id
1 'polypeptide(L)' 'MDFQSYAAFVPATYTADMTAPTSTWWQWRGRTVHIARAVVLDATARVMVIHGGGGYSGALWPAAAVAAG' A
#
# COMPACT_ATOMS: atom_id res chain seq x y z
N MET A 1 -0.52 -5.63 9.49
CA MET A 1 -1.19 -4.53 8.78
C MET A 1 -2.58 -5.02 8.45
N ASP A 2 -3.62 -4.29 8.85
CA ASP A 2 -5.01 -4.69 8.64
C ASP A 2 -5.60 -3.95 7.44
N PHE A 3 -5.22 -4.34 6.22
CA PHE A 3 -5.70 -3.67 5.00
C PHE A 3 -7.04 -4.23 4.53
N GLN A 4 -7.37 -5.47 4.89
CA GLN A 4 -8.62 -6.14 4.52
C GLN A 4 -9.84 -5.47 5.16
N SER A 5 -9.75 -5.04 6.42
CA SER A 5 -10.83 -4.27 7.05
C SER A 5 -11.10 -2.95 6.33
N TYR A 6 -10.06 -2.31 5.76
CA TYR A 6 -10.24 -1.09 4.97
C TYR A 6 -10.80 -1.35 3.57
N ALA A 7 -10.56 -2.52 2.99
CA ALA A 7 -11.08 -2.88 1.68
C ALA A 7 -12.62 -2.90 1.65
N ALA A 8 -13.27 -3.13 2.81
CA ALA A 8 -14.73 -3.05 2.95
C ALA A 8 -15.31 -1.65 2.67
N PHE A 9 -14.49 -0.58 2.73
CA PHE A 9 -14.92 0.79 2.44
C PHE A 9 -14.60 1.24 1.00
N VAL A 10 -13.99 0.39 0.18
CA VAL A 10 -13.62 0.68 -1.21
C VAL A 10 -14.49 -0.16 -2.16
N PRO A 11 -14.99 0.39 -3.28
CA PRO A 11 -15.82 -0.37 -4.21
C PRO A 11 -15.15 -1.68 -4.66
N ALA A 12 -15.93 -2.76 -4.71
CA ALA A 12 -15.46 -4.10 -5.00
C ALA A 12 -14.66 -4.20 -6.32
N THR A 13 -15.02 -3.41 -7.34
CA THR A 13 -14.29 -3.32 -8.61
C THR A 13 -12.80 -3.00 -8.44
N TYR A 14 -12.40 -2.32 -7.36
CA TYR A 14 -11.00 -1.97 -7.09
C TYR A 14 -10.31 -2.92 -6.11
N THR A 15 -11.07 -3.78 -5.42
CA THR A 15 -10.54 -4.64 -4.35
C THR A 15 -10.66 -6.13 -4.64
N ALA A 16 -11.44 -6.53 -5.66
CA ALA A 16 -11.70 -7.93 -6.00
C ALA A 16 -10.40 -8.73 -6.26
N ASP A 17 -9.47 -8.14 -7.01
CA ASP A 17 -8.19 -8.76 -7.37
C ASP A 17 -7.02 -8.17 -6.56
N MET A 18 -7.30 -7.49 -5.45
CA MET A 18 -6.29 -6.84 -4.62
C MET A 18 -5.29 -7.85 -4.07
N THR A 19 -4.02 -7.68 -4.44
CA THR A 19 -2.91 -8.47 -3.90
C THR A 19 -2.47 -7.95 -2.54
N ALA A 20 -1.99 -8.84 -1.67
CA ALA A 20 -1.46 -8.45 -0.37
C ALA A 20 -0.10 -7.74 -0.51
N PRO A 21 0.18 -6.70 0.30
CA PRO A 21 1.46 -6.03 0.26
C PRO A 21 2.56 -6.86 0.92
N THR A 22 3.79 -6.74 0.42
CA THR A 22 4.97 -7.15 1.16
C THR A 22 5.30 -6.09 2.21
N SER A 23 5.49 -6.51 3.46
CA SER A 23 5.96 -5.65 4.54
C SER A 23 7.45 -5.39 4.40
N THR A 24 7.84 -4.13 4.23
CA THR A 24 9.24 -3.70 4.17
C THR A 24 9.50 -2.52 5.09
N TRP A 25 10.77 -2.22 5.35
CA TRP A 25 11.17 -1.13 6.24
C TRP A 25 12.24 -0.27 5.58
N TRP A 26 12.14 1.04 5.77
CA TRP A 26 13.12 2.01 5.30
C TRP A 26 13.73 2.76 6.48
N GLN A 27 15.06 2.71 6.59
CA GLN A 27 15.79 3.53 7.54
C GLN A 27 15.92 4.96 7.01
N TRP A 28 15.37 5.92 7.76
CA TRP A 28 15.37 7.33 7.39
C TRP A 28 15.63 8.22 8.60
N ARG A 29 16.79 8.88 8.60
CA ARG A 29 17.20 9.86 9.63
C ARG A 29 17.03 9.33 11.07
N GLY A 30 17.49 8.11 11.31
CA GLY A 30 17.39 7.43 12.62
C GLY A 30 16.00 6.88 12.95
N ARG A 31 15.05 6.90 12.02
CA ARG A 31 13.71 6.32 12.16
C ARG A 31 13.54 5.13 11.23
N THR A 32 12.76 4.14 11.68
CA THR A 32 12.35 3.02 10.85
C THR A 32 10.94 3.27 10.33
N VAL A 33 10.80 3.47 9.02
CA VAL A 33 9.51 3.71 8.36
C VAL A 33 8.99 2.41 7.78
N HIS A 34 7.77 2.02 8.13
CA HIS A 34 7.12 0.84 7.56
C HIS A 34 6.52 1.14 6.18
N ILE A 35 6.72 0.23 5.23
CA ILE A 35 6.25 0.37 3.84
C ILE A 35 5.50 -0.91 3.45
N ALA A 36 4.23 -0.74 3.04
CA ALA A 36 3.53 -1.72 2.20
C ALA A 36 4.06 -1.62 0.76
N ARG A 37 4.55 -2.72 0.21
CA ARG A 37 5.21 -2.74 -1.10
C ARG A 37 4.59 -3.79 -2.01
N ALA A 38 4.23 -3.38 -3.22
CA ALA A 38 4.14 -4.27 -4.38
C ALA A 38 5.45 -4.20 -5.17
N VAL A 39 5.88 -5.33 -5.73
CA VAL A 39 7.04 -5.40 -6.62
C VAL A 39 6.56 -5.81 -7.99
N VAL A 40 6.70 -4.90 -8.96
CA VAL A 40 6.39 -5.13 -10.37
C VAL A 40 7.71 -4.91 -11.12
N LEU A 41 8.32 -6.00 -11.59
CA LEU A 41 9.71 -5.98 -12.10
C LEU A 41 9.88 -5.07 -13.32
N ASP A 42 8.87 -5.04 -14.19
CA ASP A 42 8.89 -4.29 -15.46
C ASP A 42 8.07 -2.99 -15.40
N ALA A 43 7.82 -2.45 -14.20
CA ALA A 43 7.10 -1.20 -14.06
C ALA A 43 7.86 -0.02 -14.68
N THR A 44 7.18 0.76 -15.52
CA THR A 44 7.75 1.95 -16.18
C THR A 44 7.97 3.13 -15.23
N ALA A 45 7.37 3.09 -14.04
CA ALA A 45 7.49 4.12 -13.02
C ALA A 45 7.56 3.53 -11.60
N ARG A 46 8.16 4.28 -10.68
CA ARG A 46 8.10 4.00 -9.25
C ARG A 46 7.12 4.97 -8.59
N VAL A 47 6.12 4.43 -7.90
CA VAL A 47 5.09 5.21 -7.22
C VAL A 47 5.30 5.11 -5.71
N MET A 48 5.16 6.24 -5.00
CA MET A 48 5.14 6.29 -3.54
C MET A 48 3.89 7.01 -3.08
N VAL A 49 3.07 6.33 -2.28
CA VAL A 49 1.85 6.88 -1.69
C VAL A 49 2.13 7.22 -0.23
N ILE A 50 1.76 8.44 0.18
CA ILE A 50 2.00 8.97 1.52
C ILE A 50 0.65 9.21 2.20
N HIS A 51 0.52 8.77 3.45
CA HIS A 51 -0.68 9.01 4.25
C HIS A 51 -0.61 10.35 5.01
N GLY A 52 -1.80 10.89 5.32
CA GLY A 52 -1.94 12.01 6.25
C GLY A 52 -1.90 11.56 7.72
N GLY A 53 -2.06 12.52 8.63
CA GLY A 53 -2.16 12.26 10.07
C GLY A 53 -3.30 11.28 10.41
N GLY A 54 -3.06 10.34 11.33
CA GLY A 54 -4.01 9.28 11.70
C GLY A 54 -4.09 8.12 10.71
N GLY A 55 -3.50 8.24 9.52
CA GLY A 55 -3.38 7.16 8.55
C GLY A 55 -2.13 6.30 8.76
N TYR A 56 -2.07 5.21 7.99
CA TYR A 56 -0.89 4.36 7.84
C TYR A 56 -0.99 3.59 6.52
N SER A 57 0.07 2.87 6.15
CA SER A 57 0.17 2.15 4.87
C SER A 57 -0.96 1.14 4.61
N GLY A 58 -1.52 0.50 5.64
CA GLY A 58 -2.66 -0.42 5.50
C GLY A 58 -3.98 0.25 5.17
N ALA A 59 -4.20 1.45 5.71
CA ALA A 59 -5.42 2.22 5.45
C ALA A 59 -5.51 2.67 3.98
N LEU A 60 -4.38 2.90 3.32
CA LEU A 60 -4.33 3.31 1.92
C LEU A 60 -4.20 2.16 0.93
N TRP A 61 -3.84 0.96 1.40
CA TRP A 61 -3.52 -0.17 0.51
C TRP A 61 -4.65 -0.53 -0.47
N PRO A 62 -5.93 -0.61 -0.04
CA PRO A 62 -7.02 -0.94 -0.97
C PRO A 62 -7.16 0.00 -2.18
N ALA A 63 -6.77 1.26 -2.05
CA ALA A 63 -6.73 2.21 -3.17
C ALA A 63 -5.39 2.15 -3.92
N ALA A 64 -4.27 2.00 -3.21
CA ALA A 64 -2.93 1.98 -3.80
C ALA A 64 -2.66 0.72 -4.64
N ALA A 65 -3.27 -0.42 -4.28
CA ALA A 65 -3.08 -1.70 -4.96
C ALA A 65 -3.53 -1.68 -6.43
N VAL A 66 -4.46 -0.80 -6.81
CA VAL A 66 -4.89 -0.62 -8.21
C VAL A 66 -3.72 -0.22 -9.11
N ALA A 67 -2.74 0.54 -8.59
CA ALA A 67 -1.56 0.93 -9.35
C ALA A 67 -0.51 -0.21 -9.47
N ALA A 68 -0.67 -1.29 -8.70
CA ALA A 68 0.25 -2.42 -8.70
C ALA A 68 -0.07 -3.46 -9.79
N GLY A 69 -1.23 -3.36 -10.45
CA GLY A 69 -1.70 -4.35 -11.42
C GLY A 69 -2.43 -5.49 -10.74
#